data_AF-A0A8J6LM28-F1
#
_entry.id   AF-A0A8J6LM28-F1
#
_cell.length_a   1.000
_cell.length_b   1.000
_cell.length_c   1.000
_cell.angle_alpha   90.00
_cell.angle_beta   90.00
_cell.angle_gamma   90.00
#
_symmetry.space_group_name_H-M   'P 1'
#
loop_
_entity.id
_entity.type
_entity.pdbx_description
1 polymer ?
#
loop_
_entity_poly.entity_id
_entity_poly.type
_entity_poly.pdbx_seq_one_letter_code
_entity_poly.pdbx_strand_id
1 'polypeptide(L)'
;MGTGTKGVRLIVNKDWTPETISTLGSGFFYHLSYPVEEIEPELLADIRNALLPPGTEMEILFHKNGELRRVALAELGSIIDFNTFIRLEFRLMHTLPSLKEVRSSAPNGYLLYYYHK
;
A
#
# COMPACT_ATOMS: atom_id res chain seq x y z
N MET A 1 -0.21 19.61 18.43
CA MET A 1 -0.03 18.19 18.06
C MET A 1 0.16 18.15 16.55
N GLY A 2 1.37 17.80 16.08
CA GLY A 2 1.67 17.83 14.65
C GLY A 2 0.83 16.78 13.93
N THR A 3 -0.15 17.20 13.15
CA THR A 3 -0.89 16.33 12.24
C THR A 3 0.01 16.02 11.05
N GLY A 4 1.02 15.18 11.25
CA GLY A 4 1.70 14.54 10.14
C GLY A 4 0.68 13.66 9.44
N THR A 5 0.45 13.88 8.15
CA THR A 5 -0.45 13.06 7.35
C THR A 5 0.04 11.61 7.40
N LYS A 6 -0.77 10.70 7.99
CA LYS A 6 -0.50 9.26 7.98
C LYS A 6 -0.91 8.71 6.61
N GLY A 7 0.01 8.03 5.93
CA GLY A 7 -0.28 7.26 4.72
C GLY A 7 -0.20 5.76 5.00
N VAL A 8 -0.65 4.94 4.04
CA VAL A 8 -0.57 3.48 4.15
C VAL A 8 0.46 2.92 3.17
N ARG A 9 1.32 2.01 3.62
CA ARG A 9 2.29 1.30 2.78
C ARG A 9 1.87 -0.14 2.55
N LEU A 10 1.99 -0.55 1.29
CA LEU A 10 1.63 -1.86 0.77
C LEU A 10 2.89 -2.50 0.21
N ILE A 11 3.40 -3.52 0.89
CA ILE A 11 4.51 -4.32 0.38
C ILE A 11 3.96 -5.40 -0.53
N VAL A 12 4.57 -5.55 -1.70
CA VAL A 12 4.29 -6.62 -2.65
C VAL A 12 5.57 -7.43 -2.85
N ASN A 13 5.44 -8.75 -2.77
CA ASN A 13 6.57 -9.69 -2.87
C ASN A 13 6.59 -10.46 -4.19
N LYS A 14 5.52 -10.38 -4.99
CA LYS A 14 5.42 -11.11 -6.26
C LYS A 14 6.12 -10.32 -7.37
N ASP A 15 7.12 -10.94 -8.00
CA ASP A 15 8.00 -10.33 -9.00
C ASP A 15 7.27 -9.71 -10.20
N TRP A 16 6.09 -10.22 -10.57
CA TRP A 16 5.29 -9.71 -11.68
C TRP A 16 4.47 -8.45 -11.33
N THR A 17 4.37 -8.09 -10.04
CA THR A 17 3.53 -6.98 -9.59
C THR A 17 4.01 -5.61 -10.10
N PRO A 18 5.32 -5.28 -10.03
CA PRO A 18 5.84 -4.03 -10.58
C PRO A 18 5.59 -3.88 -12.08
N GLU A 19 5.75 -4.96 -12.85
CA GLU A 19 5.52 -4.96 -14.30
C GLU A 19 4.05 -4.74 -14.63
N THR A 20 3.16 -5.39 -13.88
CA THR A 20 1.70 -5.24 -14.03
C THR A 20 1.27 -3.81 -13.71
N ILE A 21 1.71 -3.26 -12.58
CA ILE A 21 1.40 -1.88 -12.17
C ILE A 21 1.94 -0.88 -13.20
N SER A 22 3.15 -1.09 -13.70
CA SER A 22 3.77 -0.19 -14.69
C SER A 22 3.04 -0.26 -16.04
N THR A 23 2.57 -1.45 -16.44
CA THR A 23 1.81 -1.65 -17.69
C THR A 23 0.41 -1.05 -17.62
N LEU A 24 -0.27 -1.17 -16.47
CA LEU A 24 -1.56 -0.52 -16.25
C LEU A 24 -1.41 1.00 -16.35
N GLY A 25 -0.42 1.56 -15.68
CA GLY A 25 -0.19 3.00 -15.67
C GLY A 25 -1.14 3.75 -14.74
N SER A 26 -0.98 5.08 -14.73
CA SER A 26 -1.73 5.97 -13.85
C SER A 26 -3.18 6.13 -14.30
N GLY A 27 -4.11 6.30 -13.36
CA GLY A 27 -5.55 6.45 -13.58
C GLY A 27 -6.35 5.15 -13.50
N PHE A 28 -5.70 3.99 -13.53
CA PHE A 28 -6.37 2.69 -13.43
C PHE A 28 -6.63 2.27 -11.99
N PHE A 29 -7.68 1.46 -11.81
CA PHE A 29 -7.97 0.81 -10.54
C PHE A 29 -7.24 -0.52 -10.42
N TYR A 30 -6.76 -0.82 -9.21
CA TYR A 30 -6.12 -2.07 -8.88
C TYR A 30 -6.55 -2.52 -7.48
N HIS A 31 -6.29 -3.78 -7.15
CA HIS A 31 -6.57 -4.31 -5.82
C HIS A 31 -5.44 -5.19 -5.32
N LEU A 32 -5.24 -5.17 -4.01
CA LEU A 32 -4.32 -6.06 -3.31
C LEU A 32 -5.01 -6.61 -2.07
N SER A 33 -4.72 -7.86 -1.76
CA SER A 33 -5.28 -8.57 -0.61
C SER A 33 -4.16 -9.00 0.34
N TYR A 34 -4.37 -8.78 1.64
CA TYR A 34 -3.43 -9.09 2.70
C TYR A 34 -4.09 -9.95 3.78
N PRO A 35 -3.51 -11.10 4.16
CA PRO A 35 -3.92 -11.83 5.36
C PRO A 35 -3.85 -10.93 6.58
N VAL A 36 -4.78 -11.09 7.52
CA VAL A 36 -4.85 -10.21 8.71
C VAL A 36 -3.60 -10.29 9.59
N GLU A 37 -2.86 -11.40 9.53
CA GLU A 37 -1.62 -11.62 10.27
C GLU A 37 -0.45 -10.79 9.73
N GLU A 38 -0.54 -10.35 8.47
CA GLU A 38 0.49 -9.53 7.79
C GLU A 38 0.19 -8.02 7.85
N ILE A 39 -0.87 -7.62 8.56
CA ILE A 39 -1.31 -6.23 8.72
C ILE A 39 -0.88 -5.73 10.09
N GLU A 40 -0.34 -4.51 10.15
CA GLU A 40 -0.01 -3.83 11.40
C GLU A 40 -1.26 -3.74 12.31
N PRO A 41 -1.18 -4.13 13.59
CA PRO A 41 -2.36 -4.22 14.46
C PRO A 41 -3.16 -2.92 14.61
N GLU A 42 -2.48 -1.77 14.70
CA GLU A 42 -3.13 -0.44 14.77
C GLU A 42 -3.95 -0.19 13.49
N LEU A 43 -3.34 -0.44 12.32
CA LEU A 43 -4.00 -0.29 11.03
C LEU A 43 -5.17 -1.25 10.85
N LEU A 44 -5.03 -2.51 11.27
CA LEU A 44 -6.13 -3.48 11.22
C LEU A 44 -7.32 -3.06 12.08
N ALA A 45 -7.05 -2.52 13.28
CA ALA A 45 -8.08 -1.98 14.14
C ALA A 45 -8.79 -0.78 13.48
N ASP A 46 -8.04 0.14 12.88
CA ASP A 46 -8.60 1.32 12.21
C ASP A 46 -9.43 0.92 10.97
N ILE A 47 -8.98 -0.06 10.20
CA ILE A 47 -9.75 -0.63 9.07
C ILE A 47 -11.10 -1.17 9.55
N ARG A 48 -11.10 -2.00 10.59
CA ARG A 48 -12.31 -2.65 11.13
C ARG A 48 -13.29 -1.66 11.77
N ASN A 49 -12.77 -0.56 12.31
CA ASN A 49 -13.59 0.52 12.85
C ASN A 49 -13.97 1.58 11.78
N ALA A 50 -13.69 1.33 10.51
CA ALA A 50 -13.95 2.25 9.39
C ALA A 50 -13.32 3.64 9.57
N LEU A 51 -12.14 3.70 10.20
CA LEU A 51 -11.38 4.94 10.46
C LEU A 51 -10.37 5.28 9.35
N LEU A 52 -10.28 4.43 8.32
CA LEU A 52 -9.44 4.66 7.14
C LEU A 52 -10.31 5.14 5.96
N PRO A 53 -10.44 6.47 5.73
CA PRO A 53 -11.35 6.99 4.72
C PRO A 53 -10.84 6.77 3.29
N PRO A 54 -11.73 6.65 2.29
CA PRO A 54 -11.38 6.81 0.88
C PRO A 54 -10.63 8.13 0.66
N GLY A 55 -9.71 8.15 -0.30
CA GLY A 55 -8.78 9.25 -0.51
C GLY A 55 -7.48 9.15 0.29
N THR A 56 -7.36 8.17 1.20
CA THR A 56 -6.10 7.93 1.93
C THR A 56 -4.96 7.63 0.95
N GLU A 57 -3.85 8.34 1.10
CA GLU A 57 -2.67 8.14 0.27
C GLU A 57 -1.98 6.80 0.57
N MET A 58 -1.60 6.12 -0.51
CA MET A 58 -0.99 4.81 -0.46
C MET A 58 0.34 4.78 -1.21
N GLU A 59 1.32 4.10 -0.61
CA GLU A 59 2.62 3.81 -1.23
C GLU A 59 2.74 2.30 -1.46
N ILE A 60 2.96 1.91 -2.71
CA ILE A 60 3.17 0.51 -3.06
C ILE A 60 4.68 0.29 -3.22
N LEU A 61 5.21 -0.61 -2.40
CA LEU A 61 6.62 -0.95 -2.32
C LEU A 61 6.82 -2.40 -2.76
N PHE A 62 7.77 -2.64 -3.64
CA PHE A 62 8.17 -3.98 -4.06
C PHE A 62 9.43 -4.40 -3.32
N HIS A 63 9.42 -5.60 -2.74
CA HIS A 63 10.61 -6.18 -2.12
C HIS A 63 11.52 -6.79 -3.20
N LYS A 64 12.70 -6.20 -3.40
CA LYS A 64 13.69 -6.63 -4.38
C LYS A 64 15.08 -6.70 -3.74
N ASN A 65 15.69 -7.89 -3.74
CA ASN A 65 17.06 -8.10 -3.27
C ASN A 65 17.31 -7.59 -1.83
N GLY A 66 16.35 -7.73 -0.93
CA GLY A 66 16.46 -7.25 0.45
C GLY A 66 16.18 -5.75 0.63
N GLU A 67 15.83 -5.02 -0.43
CA GLU A 67 15.44 -3.62 -0.39
C GLU A 67 13.96 -3.46 -0.74
N LEU A 68 13.26 -2.50 -0.11
CA LEU A 68 11.95 -2.05 -0.60
C LEU A 68 12.14 -0.94 -1.61
N ARG A 69 11.47 -1.06 -2.76
CA ARG A 69 11.48 -0.08 -3.84
C ARG A 69 10.08 0.43 -4.11
N ARG A 70 9.89 1.74 -4.13
CA ARG A 70 8.60 2.31 -4.53
C ARG A 70 8.31 2.04 -6.00
N VAL A 71 7.14 1.45 -6.27
CA VAL A 71 6.68 1.14 -7.64
C VAL A 71 5.44 1.91 -8.05
N ALA A 72 4.64 2.36 -7.08
CA ALA A 72 3.49 3.23 -7.34
C ALA A 72 3.10 4.08 -6.13
N LEU A 73 2.45 5.20 -6.45
CA LEU A 73 1.61 5.96 -5.52
C LEU A 73 0.15 5.70 -5.90
N ALA A 74 -0.70 5.54 -4.90
CA ALA A 74 -2.10 5.24 -5.08
C ALA A 74 -2.96 6.03 -4.09
N GLU A 75 -4.25 6.04 -4.38
CA GLU A 75 -5.28 6.63 -3.54
C GLU A 75 -6.31 5.56 -3.21
N LEU A 76 -6.59 5.37 -1.91
CA LEU A 76 -7.55 4.37 -1.44
C LEU A 76 -8.95 4.68 -1.97
N GLY A 77 -9.60 3.70 -2.59
CA GLY A 77 -10.99 3.77 -3.03
C GLY A 77 -11.94 3.09 -2.03
N SER A 78 -11.72 1.81 -1.75
CA SER A 78 -12.57 1.02 -0.87
C SER A 78 -11.76 -0.05 -0.12
N ILE A 79 -12.33 -0.55 0.98
CA ILE A 79 -11.80 -1.68 1.74
C ILE A 79 -12.90 -2.71 1.92
N ILE A 80 -12.56 -3.98 1.71
CA ILE A 80 -13.45 -5.11 1.93
C ILE A 80 -12.77 -6.04 2.94
N ASP A 81 -13.41 -6.25 4.10
CA ASP A 81 -12.96 -7.18 5.14
C ASP A 81 -13.62 -8.55 4.94
N PHE A 82 -12.82 -9.58 4.69
CA PHE A 82 -13.27 -10.98 4.56
C PHE A 82 -13.00 -11.80 5.84
N ASN A 83 -12.77 -11.15 6.97
CA ASN A 83 -12.36 -11.66 8.28
C ASN A 83 -10.94 -12.25 8.33
N THR A 84 -10.55 -13.05 7.34
CA THR A 84 -9.23 -13.70 7.26
C THR A 84 -8.22 -12.91 6.44
N PHE A 85 -8.69 -12.04 5.54
CA PHE A 85 -7.86 -11.12 4.78
C PHE A 85 -8.62 -9.82 4.49
N ILE A 86 -7.87 -8.75 4.28
CA ILE A 86 -8.39 -7.45 3.85
C ILE A 86 -8.05 -7.25 2.38
N ARG A 87 -9.02 -6.86 1.57
CA ARG A 87 -8.82 -6.41 0.19
C ARG A 87 -8.93 -4.89 0.13
N LEU A 88 -7.90 -4.23 -0.37
CA LEU A 88 -7.90 -2.80 -0.65
C LEU A 88 -8.10 -2.60 -2.14
N GLU A 89 -9.04 -1.74 -2.50
CA GLU A 89 -9.22 -1.25 -3.87
C GLU A 89 -8.75 0.19 -3.94
N PHE A 90 -7.94 0.52 -4.93
CA PHE A 90 -7.28 1.82 -5.01
C PHE A 90 -7.05 2.24 -6.45
N ARG A 91 -6.93 3.56 -6.64
CA ARG A 91 -6.58 4.17 -7.92
C ARG A 91 -5.09 4.44 -7.97
N LEU A 92 -4.42 3.99 -9.05
CA LEU A 92 -3.02 4.30 -9.29
C LEU A 92 -2.89 5.77 -9.68
N MET A 93 -2.11 6.52 -8.91
CA MET A 93 -1.89 7.96 -9.12
C MET A 93 -0.62 8.21 -9.92
N HIS A 94 0.45 7.53 -9.55
CA HIS A 94 1.73 7.58 -10.25
C HIS A 94 2.33 6.17 -10.32
N THR A 95 2.93 5.83 -11.46
CA THR A 95 3.65 4.58 -11.70
C THR A 95 5.03 4.88 -12.31
N LEU A 96 5.93 3.91 -12.32
CA LEU A 96 7.18 4.03 -13.08
C LEU A 96 6.88 4.24 -14.59
N PRO A 97 7.73 4.98 -15.33
CA PRO A 97 8.98 5.62 -14.92
C PRO A 97 8.82 7.02 -14.30
N SER A 98 7.59 7.55 -14.17
CA SER A 98 7.35 8.92 -13.68
C SER A 98 7.67 9.13 -12.19
N LEU A 99 7.93 8.04 -11.47
CA LEU A 99 8.21 8.01 -10.04
C LEU A 99 9.71 8.04 -9.75
N LYS A 100 10.11 8.88 -8.79
CA LYS A 100 11.46 8.80 -8.21
C LYS A 100 11.59 7.49 -7.43
N GLU A 101 12.61 6.70 -7.74
CA GLU A 101 12.91 5.49 -6.98
C GLU A 101 13.30 5.89 -5.55
N VAL A 102 12.52 5.42 -4.58
CA VAL A 102 12.80 5.57 -3.15
C VAL A 102 13.08 4.19 -2.60
N ARG A 103 14.21 4.07 -1.88
CA ARG A 103 14.60 2.85 -1.17
C ARG A 103 14.28 3.00 0.31
N SER A 104 13.71 1.97 0.90
CA SER A 104 13.46 1.91 2.35
C SER A 104 13.70 0.50 2.89
N SER A 105 13.88 0.40 4.20
CA SER A 105 13.78 -0.86 4.93
C SER A 105 12.34 -1.07 5.41
N ALA A 106 11.90 -2.32 5.50
CA ALA A 106 10.63 -2.64 6.14
C ALA A 106 10.78 -2.38 7.65
N PRO A 107 9.92 -1.55 8.27
CA PRO A 107 10.11 -1.19 9.68
C PRO A 107 9.79 -2.37 10.61
N ASN A 108 8.72 -3.13 10.34
CA ASN A 108 8.09 -3.98 11.36
C ASN A 108 7.67 -5.39 10.86
N GLY A 109 8.19 -5.85 9.71
CA GLY A 109 7.85 -7.18 9.15
C GLY A 109 6.43 -7.32 8.55
N TYR A 110 5.52 -6.39 8.83
CA TYR A 110 4.19 -6.33 8.22
C TYR A 110 4.25 -5.94 6.74
N LEU A 111 3.30 -6.46 5.96
CA LEU A 111 3.14 -6.10 4.55
C LEU A 111 2.18 -4.93 4.33
N LEU A 112 1.35 -4.61 5.32
CA LEU A 112 0.42 -3.48 5.28
C LEU A 112 0.52 -2.69 6.59
N TYR A 113 0.98 -1.43 6.54
CA TYR A 113 1.27 -0.64 7.74
C TYR A 113 1.18 0.88 7.50
N TYR A 114 1.05 1.66 8.58
CA TYR A 114 1.10 3.12 8.52
C TYR A 114 2.52 3.64 8.32
N TYR A 115 2.67 4.75 7.61
CA TYR A 115 3.91 5.52 7.60
C TYR A 115 3.65 7.01 7.79
N HIS A 116 4.61 7.67 8.42
CA HIS A 116 4.65 9.12 8.52
C HIS A 116 5.37 9.70 7.30
N LYS A 117 4.77 10.72 6.68
CA LYS A 117 5.44 11.54 5.67
C LYS A 117 6.47 12.48 6.29
#